data_AF-A0A954BB19-F1
#
_entry.id   AF-A0A954BB19-F1
#
_cell.length_a   1.000
_cell.length_b   1.000
_cell.length_c   1.000
_cell.angle_alpha   90.00
_cell.angle_beta   90.00
_cell.angle_gamma   90.00
#
_symmetry.space_group_name_H-M   'P 1'
#
loop_
_entity.id
_entity.type
_entity.pdbx_description
1 polymer ?
#
loop_
_entity_poly.entity_id
_entity_poly.type
_entity_poly.pdbx_seq_one_letter_code
_entity_poly.pdbx_strand_id
1 'polypeptide(L)' 'HTLAEAFSGWRDSPPHNANMLAKGMKRMGIATAYAPAAKYKVFWTLVLAD' A
#
# COMPACT_ATOMS: atom_id res chain seq x y z
N HIS A 1 -10.65 -7.63 3.08
CA HIS A 1 -9.90 -6.66 2.26
C HIS A 1 -8.70 -7.35 1.65
N THR A 2 -8.62 -7.38 0.32
CA THR A 2 -7.56 -8.06 -0.43
C THR A 2 -6.43 -7.09 -0.79
N LEU A 3 -5.30 -7.64 -1.21
CA LEU A 3 -4.22 -6.84 -1.78
C LEU A 3 -4.69 -6.05 -3.02
N ALA A 4 -5.49 -6.65 -3.89
CA ALA A 4 -5.96 -6.00 -5.12
C ALA A 4 -6.83 -4.77 -4.82
N GLU A 5 -7.65 -4.83 -3.77
CA GLU A 5 -8.45 -3.69 -3.30
C GLU A 5 -7.57 -2.58 -2.71
N ALA A 6 -6.60 -2.93 -1.85
CA ALA A 6 -5.66 -1.96 -1.28
C ALA A 6 -4.81 -1.27 -2.36
N PHE A 7 -4.29 -2.05 -3.30
CA PHE A 7 -3.48 -1.55 -4.41
C PHE A 7 -4.29 -0.66 -5.35
N SER A 8 -5.56 -0.99 -5.60
CA SER A 8 -6.44 -0.14 -6.40
C SER A 8 -6.75 1.18 -5.70
N GLY A 9 -7.02 1.15 -4.39
CA GLY A 9 -7.18 2.38 -3.60
C GLY A 9 -5.94 3.29 -3.60
N TRP A 10 -4.73 2.72 -3.59
CA TRP A 10 -3.50 3.50 -3.75
C TRP A 10 -3.34 4.06 -5.16
N ARG A 11 -3.74 3.32 -6.19
CA ARG A 11 -3.68 3.80 -7.58
C ARG A 11 -4.63 4.95 -7.84
N ASP A 12 -5.83 4.90 -7.25
CA ASP A 12 -6.87 5.91 -7.43
C ASP A 12 -6.60 7.18 -6.60
N SER A 13 -5.62 7.14 -5.70
CA SER A 13 -5.21 8.28 -4.88
C SER A 13 -3.96 8.97 -5.47
N PRO A 14 -4.04 10.23 -5.92
CA PRO A 14 -2.92 10.93 -6.56
C PRO A 14 -1.58 10.89 -5.80
N PRO A 15 -1.51 11.16 -4.48
CA PRO A 15 -0.23 11.12 -3.76
C PRO A 15 0.34 9.69 -3.62
N HIS A 16 -0.52 8.69 -3.44
CA HIS A 16 -0.06 7.30 -3.35
C HIS A 16 0.42 6.78 -4.71
N ASN A 17 -0.30 7.11 -5.79
CA ASN A 17 0.08 6.74 -7.15
C ASN A 17 1.39 7.39 -7.59
N ALA A 18 1.64 8.64 -7.20
CA ALA A 18 2.92 9.31 -7.45
C ALA A 18 4.11 8.54 -6.85
N ASN A 19 3.96 8.02 -5.62
CA ASN A 19 4.98 7.17 -5.01
C ASN A 19 5.17 5.85 -5.78
N MET A 20 4.08 5.18 -6.17
CA MET A 20 4.16 3.93 -6.95
C MET A 20 4.80 4.09 -8.34
N LEU A 21 4.75 5.29 -8.91
CA LEU A 21 5.33 5.62 -10.22
C LEU A 21 6.72 6.30 -10.12
N ALA A 22 7.28 6.42 -8.92
CA ALA A 22 8.56 7.08 -8.70
C ALA A 22 9.72 6.33 -9.37
N LYS A 23 10.32 6.92 -10.41
CA LYS A 23 11.35 6.30 -11.28
C LYS A 23 12.65 5.88 -10.56
N GLY A 24 12.89 6.38 -9.34
CA GLY A 24 14.11 6.10 -8.57
C GLY A 24 14.02 4.88 -7.65
N MET A 25 12.82 4.34 -7.42
CA MET A 25 12.63 3.23 -6.49
C MET A 25 12.99 1.91 -7.15
N LYS A 26 13.86 1.11 -6.52
CA LYS A 26 14.34 -0.19 -7.03
C LYS A 26 13.94 -1.38 -6.18
N ARG A 27 13.44 -1.12 -4.97
CA ARG A 27 13.10 -2.11 -3.95
C ARG A 27 11.69 -1.84 -3.45
N MET A 28 10.92 -2.91 -3.25
CA MET A 28 9.55 -2.84 -2.76
C MET A 28 9.35 -3.86 -1.63
N GLY A 29 8.78 -3.41 -0.53
CA GLY A 29 8.30 -4.25 0.57
C GLY A 29 6.79 -4.07 0.73
N ILE A 30 6.07 -5.17 0.93
CA ILE A 30 4.64 -5.15 1.19
C ILE A 30 4.30 -6.02 2.39
N ALA A 31 3.45 -5.50 3.27
CA ALA A 31 3.00 -6.20 4.46
C ALA A 31 1.52 -5.96 4.71
N THR A 32 0.88 -6.93 5.37
CA THR A 32 -0.46 -6.79 5.91
C THR A 32 -0.50 -7.19 7.38
N ALA A 33 -1.30 -6.50 8.16
CA ALA A 33 -1.57 -6.82 9.55
C ALA A 33 -3.08 -6.90 9.78
N TYR A 34 -3.51 -7.99 10.42
CA TYR A 34 -4.88 -8.14 10.88
C TYR A 34 -4.98 -7.79 12.37
N ALA A 35 -5.84 -6.83 12.70
CA ALA A 35 -6.09 -6.32 14.03
C ALA A 35 -7.61 -6.32 14.31
N PRO A 36 -8.18 -7.42 14.84
CA PRO A 36 -9.63 -7.62 14.90
C PRO A 36 -10.39 -6.59 15.76
N ALA A 37 -9.73 -6.00 16.75
CA ALA A 37 -10.32 -4.98 17.62
C ALA A 37 -10.32 -3.56 17.01
N ALA A 38 -9.60 -3.34 15.91
CA ALA A 38 -9.53 -2.03 15.25
C ALA A 38 -10.70 -1.83 14.28
N LYS A 39 -11.15 -0.58 14.13
CA LYS A 39 -12.26 -0.19 13.23
C LYS A 39 -12.15 -0.78 11.82
N TYR A 40 -10.95 -0.76 11.24
CA TYR A 40 -10.71 -1.16 9.85
C TYR A 40 -10.21 -2.61 9.68
N LYS A 41 -9.87 -3.29 10.79
CA LYS A 41 -9.47 -4.70 10.90
C LYS A 41 -8.24 -5.17 10.10
N VAL A 42 -8.05 -4.73 8.86
CA VAL A 42 -6.93 -5.11 7.99
C VAL A 42 -6.19 -3.85 7.59
N PHE A 43 -4.89 -3.85 7.79
CA PHE A 43 -4.00 -2.75 7.42
C PHE A 43 -3.00 -3.26 6.38
N TRP A 44 -2.73 -2.42 5.38
CA TRP A 44 -1.77 -2.68 4.32
C TRP A 44 -0.71 -1.59 4.34
N THR A 45 0.54 -1.99 4.09
CA THR A 45 1.65 -1.04 3.98
C THR A 45 2.49 -1.42 2.78
N LEU A 46 2.83 -0.39 1.98
CA LEU A 46 3.76 -0.45 0.88
C LEU A 46 4.95 0.44 1.23
N VAL A 47 6.16 -0.10 1.15
CA VAL A 47 7.41 0.63 1.32
C VAL A 47 8.21 0.54 0.03
N LEU A 48 8.70 1.68 -0.43
CA LEU A 48 9.55 1.79 -1.62
C LEU A 48 10.92 2.35 -1.20
N ALA A 49 11.98 1.81 -1.79
CA ALA A 49 13.36 2.25 -1.56
C ALA A 49 14.18 2.16 -2.85
N ASP A 50 15.26 2.94 -2.97
CA ASP A 50 16.13 3.08 -4.14
C ASP A 50 17.29 2.07 -4.22
#